data_AF-M7WAP3-F1
#
_entry.id   AF-M7WAP3-F1
#
_cell.length_a   1.000
_cell.length_b   1.000
_cell.length_c   1.000
_cell.angle_alpha   90.00
_cell.angle_beta   90.00
_cell.angle_gamma   90.00
#
_symmetry.space_group_name_H-M   'P 1'
#
loop_
_entity.id
_entity.type
_entity.pdbx_description
1 polymer ?
#
loop_
_entity_poly.entity_id
_entity_poly.type
_entity_poly.pdbx_seq_one_letter_code
_entity_poly.pdbx_strand_id
1 'polypeptide(L)'
;MLLTWASSLPSLNVERIVKNGIENEKVIIEEKNETRVIGNDGNNVKYLTEYLRREKRIGYDGSVTYSDWELTKIKDKIKPIPKQYKKKSKKGFLDLLANVGSAVFELVMDGFGINQILGISEEESEEEY
;
A
#
# COMPACT_ATOMS: atom_id res chain seq x y z
N MET A 1 -0.08 -63.01 -8.82
CA MET A 1 -0.80 -61.90 -9.49
C MET A 1 -1.56 -61.15 -8.38
N LEU A 2 -1.04 -60.02 -7.89
CA LEU A 2 -1.38 -59.46 -6.56
C LEU A 2 -1.91 -58.01 -6.58
N LEU A 3 -2.42 -57.52 -7.72
CA LEU A 3 -2.80 -56.10 -7.87
C LEU A 3 -4.12 -55.83 -8.59
N THR A 4 -4.96 -56.85 -8.84
CA THR A 4 -6.24 -56.67 -9.57
C THR A 4 -7.32 -55.94 -8.77
N TRP A 5 -7.19 -55.84 -7.44
CA TRP A 5 -8.17 -55.15 -6.59
C TRP A 5 -8.05 -53.62 -6.65
N ALA A 6 -6.86 -53.08 -6.96
CA ALA A 6 -6.64 -51.64 -7.03
C ALA A 6 -7.33 -50.99 -8.24
N SER A 7 -7.50 -51.74 -9.34
CA SER A 7 -8.16 -51.27 -10.57
C SER A 7 -9.70 -51.37 -10.53
N SER A 8 -10.26 -52.08 -9.54
CA SER A 8 -11.70 -52.21 -9.33
C SER A 8 -12.26 -51.21 -8.31
N LEU A 9 -11.42 -50.33 -7.77
CA LEU A 9 -11.90 -49.22 -6.95
C LEU A 9 -12.70 -48.28 -7.86
N PRO A 10 -13.95 -47.92 -7.50
CA PRO A 10 -14.65 -46.85 -8.18
C PRO A 10 -13.73 -45.64 -8.24
N SER A 11 -13.64 -44.99 -9.39
CA SER A 11 -12.96 -43.69 -9.47
C SER A 11 -13.54 -42.83 -8.35
N LEU A 12 -12.69 -42.45 -7.40
CA LEU A 12 -13.11 -41.57 -6.33
C LEU A 12 -13.53 -40.29 -7.05
N ASN A 13 -14.84 -40.10 -7.22
CA ASN A 13 -15.38 -38.86 -7.71
C ASN A 13 -15.04 -37.88 -6.60
N VAL A 14 -13.90 -37.21 -6.75
CA VAL A 14 -13.50 -36.11 -5.90
C VAL A 14 -14.42 -34.96 -6.31
N GLU A 15 -15.71 -35.11 -6.01
CA GLU A 15 -16.53 -33.97 -5.66
C GLU A 15 -15.71 -33.28 -4.58
N ARG A 16 -15.09 -32.19 -5.03
CA ARG A 16 -14.22 -31.31 -4.28
C ARG A 16 -14.72 -31.27 -2.84
N ILE A 17 -13.93 -31.84 -1.92
CA ILE A 17 -14.23 -31.78 -0.50
C ILE A 17 -14.12 -30.31 -0.10
N VAL A 18 -15.21 -29.56 -0.29
CA VAL A 18 -15.41 -28.26 0.34
C VAL A 18 -15.53 -28.62 1.81
N LYS A 19 -14.42 -28.49 2.53
CA LYS A 19 -14.40 -28.61 3.99
C LYS A 19 -15.48 -27.65 4.50
N ASN A 20 -16.57 -28.22 5.03
CA ASN A 20 -17.62 -27.60 5.84
C ASN A 20 -17.60 -26.06 5.86
N GLY A 21 -18.36 -25.43 4.97
CA GLY A 21 -18.70 -24.00 5.07
C GLY A 21 -17.57 -23.00 4.77
N ILE A 22 -16.42 -23.44 4.27
CA ILE A 22 -15.35 -22.53 3.84
C ILE A 22 -15.48 -22.29 2.33
N GLU A 23 -16.13 -21.17 1.98
CA GLU A 23 -16.37 -20.77 0.58
C GLU A 23 -15.09 -20.37 -0.18
N ASN A 24 -14.03 -19.98 0.53
CA ASN A 24 -12.84 -19.37 -0.05
C ASN A 24 -11.59 -20.24 0.15
N GLU A 25 -10.77 -20.38 -0.90
CA GLU A 25 -9.46 -21.04 -0.84
C GLU A 25 -8.44 -20.21 -0.06
N LYS A 26 -8.48 -18.89 -0.27
CA LYS A 26 -7.51 -17.96 0.30
C LYS A 26 -8.16 -16.62 0.60
N VAL A 27 -7.83 -16.07 1.77
CA VAL A 27 -8.15 -14.68 2.14
C VAL A 27 -6.84 -13.93 2.32
N ILE A 28 -6.69 -12.82 1.59
CA ILE A 28 -5.53 -11.93 1.64
C ILE A 28 -5.99 -10.60 2.21
N ILE A 29 -5.24 -10.09 3.19
CA ILE A 29 -5.45 -8.75 3.71
C ILE A 29 -4.64 -7.77 2.85
N GLU A 30 -5.31 -6.79 2.27
CA GLU A 30 -4.68 -5.68 1.57
C GLU A 30 -4.80 -4.41 2.42
N GLU A 31 -3.72 -3.61 2.45
CA GLU A 31 -3.64 -2.36 3.19
C GLU A 31 -3.23 -1.23 2.26
N LYS A 32 -3.79 -0.04 2.46
CA LYS A 32 -3.36 1.19 1.78
C LYS A 32 -3.44 2.39 2.71
N ASN A 33 -2.64 3.41 2.43
CA ASN A 33 -2.60 4.64 3.21
C ASN A 33 -2.90 5.85 2.35
N GLU A 34 -3.85 6.68 2.77
CA GLU A 34 -4.22 7.93 2.12
C GLU A 34 -3.85 9.11 2.99
N THR A 35 -2.88 9.92 2.55
CA THR A 35 -2.49 11.14 3.24
C THR A 35 -3.19 12.36 2.64
N ARG A 36 -3.55 13.34 3.47
CA ARG A 36 -4.15 14.62 3.05
C ARG A 36 -3.53 15.78 3.83
N VAL A 37 -3.11 16.83 3.13
CA VAL A 37 -2.60 18.06 3.75
C VAL A 37 -3.77 18.93 4.20
N ILE A 38 -3.90 19.12 5.52
CA ILE A 38 -5.01 19.86 6.11
C ILE A 38 -4.62 21.30 6.46
N GLY A 39 -3.35 21.58 6.76
CA GLY A 39 -2.91 22.93 7.11
C GLY A 39 -1.42 23.20 6.90
N ASN A 40 -1.09 24.49 6.85
CA ASN A 40 0.27 25.02 6.81
C ASN A 40 0.25 26.40 7.50
N ASP A 41 1.10 26.59 8.52
CA ASP A 41 1.22 27.84 9.28
C ASP A 41 2.48 28.66 8.92
N GLY A 42 3.25 28.22 7.92
CA GLY A 42 4.51 28.82 7.47
C GLY A 42 5.76 28.22 8.12
N ASN A 43 5.62 27.58 9.28
CA ASN A 43 6.71 26.88 9.97
C ASN A 43 6.48 25.37 10.01
N ASN A 44 5.23 24.94 10.10
CA ASN A 44 4.81 23.56 10.20
C ASN A 44 3.76 23.23 9.14
N VAL A 45 3.78 21.97 8.73
CA VAL A 45 2.75 21.37 7.90
C VAL A 45 1.93 20.40 8.75
N LYS A 46 0.61 20.50 8.64
CA LYS A 46 -0.34 19.60 9.27
C LYS A 46 -0.98 18.72 8.22
N TYR A 47 -0.91 17.41 8.41
CA TYR A 47 -1.49 16.42 7.51
C TYR A 47 -2.08 15.25 8.29
N LEU A 48 -3.07 14.61 7.68
CA LEU A 48 -3.79 13.46 8.21
C LEU A 48 -3.48 12.25 7.32
N THR A 49 -3.24 11.08 7.91
CA THR A 49 -3.10 9.81 7.19
C THR A 49 -4.19 8.84 7.64
N GLU A 50 -5.01 8.41 6.68
CA GLU A 50 -6.01 7.35 6.81
C GLU A 50 -5.37 6.02 6.43
N TYR A 51 -5.51 5.01 7.28
CA TYR A 51 -5.05 3.64 7.04
C TYR A 51 -6.28 2.79 6.73
N LEU A 52 -6.37 2.29 5.51
CA LEU A 52 -7.49 1.49 5.04
C LEU A 52 -7.07 0.04 4.82
N ARG A 53 -7.98 -0.87 5.13
CA ARG A 53 -7.78 -2.31 4.93
C ARG A 53 -8.97 -2.88 4.17
N ARG A 54 -8.72 -3.90 3.33
CA ARG A 54 -9.78 -4.73 2.75
C ARG A 54 -9.36 -6.19 2.71
N GLU A 55 -10.33 -7.06 2.51
CA GLU A 55 -10.11 -8.46 2.24
C GLU A 55 -10.23 -8.72 0.74
N LYS A 56 -9.23 -9.40 0.18
CA LYS A 56 -9.32 -10.05 -1.12
C LYS A 56 -9.54 -11.54 -0.87
N ARG A 57 -10.67 -12.07 -1.31
CA ARG A 57 -11.04 -13.47 -1.17
C ARG A 57 -10.92 -14.16 -2.52
N ILE A 58 -10.21 -15.28 -2.56
CA ILE A 58 -10.02 -16.09 -3.74
C ILE A 58 -10.78 -17.39 -3.51
N GLY A 59 -11.82 -17.59 -4.29
CA GLY A 59 -12.60 -18.82 -4.31
C GLY A 59 -11.77 -19.96 -4.89
N TYR A 60 -12.10 -21.19 -4.51
CA TYR A 60 -11.42 -22.36 -5.05
C TYR A 60 -11.62 -22.50 -6.58
N ASP A 61 -12.69 -21.95 -7.15
CA ASP A 61 -12.92 -21.86 -8.59
C ASP A 61 -12.04 -20.81 -9.30
N GLY A 62 -11.18 -20.11 -8.55
CA GLY A 62 -10.36 -19.01 -9.06
C GLY A 62 -11.10 -17.67 -9.10
N SER A 63 -12.36 -17.60 -8.66
CA SER A 63 -13.08 -16.33 -8.54
C SER A 63 -12.38 -15.43 -7.52
N VAL A 64 -12.40 -14.11 -7.78
CA VAL A 64 -11.80 -13.12 -6.88
C VAL A 64 -12.87 -12.13 -6.48
N THR A 65 -13.09 -12.01 -5.17
CA THR A 65 -13.99 -11.01 -4.59
C THR A 65 -13.22 -10.09 -3.65
N TYR A 66 -13.71 -8.86 -3.52
CA TYR A 66 -13.11 -7.84 -2.69
C TYR A 66 -14.17 -7.33 -1.71
N SER A 67 -13.80 -7.19 -0.45
CA SER A 67 -14.59 -6.37 0.47
C SER A 67 -14.40 -4.89 0.14
N ASP A 68 -15.30 -4.07 0.68
CA ASP A 68 -15.09 -2.63 0.73
C ASP A 68 -13.84 -2.29 1.56
N TRP A 69 -13.29 -1.12 1.28
CA TRP A 69 -12.20 -0.56 2.07
C TRP A 69 -12.75 -0.05 3.40
N GLU A 70 -12.23 -0.59 4.49
CA GLU A 70 -12.56 -0.19 5.83
C GLU A 70 -11.46 0.69 6.41
N LEU A 71 -11.86 1.81 7.01
CA LEU A 71 -10.95 2.67 7.74
C LEU A 71 -10.56 1.99 9.06
N THR A 72 -9.28 1.69 9.24
CA THR A 72 -8.76 1.06 10.46
C THR A 72 -8.20 2.07 11.45
N LYS A 73 -7.58 3.13 10.94
CA LYS A 73 -6.90 4.12 11.77
C LYS A 73 -6.79 5.47 11.06
N ILE A 74 -6.90 6.54 11.86
CA ILE A 74 -6.55 7.89 11.45
C ILE A 74 -5.36 8.35 12.31
N LYS A 75 -4.36 8.98 11.69
CA LYS A 75 -3.28 9.66 12.40
C LYS A 75 -3.15 11.09 11.93
N ASP A 76 -3.19 12.02 12.88
CA ASP A 76 -2.81 13.41 12.67
C ASP A 76 -1.33 13.62 12.95
N LYS A 77 -0.65 14.34 12.04
CA LYS A 77 0.76 14.68 12.19
C LYS A 77 0.96 16.17 11.94
N ILE A 78 1.81 16.76 12.78
CA ILE A 78 2.34 18.11 12.63
C ILE A 78 3.85 17.95 12.56
N LYS A 79 4.46 18.37 11.46
CA LYS A 79 5.92 18.33 11.29
C LYS A 79 6.45 19.72 10.92
N PRO A 80 7.65 20.09 11.40
CA PRO A 80 8.31 21.30 10.93
C PRO A 80 8.61 21.18 9.44
N ILE A 81 8.50 22.28 8.70
CA ILE A 81 8.77 22.30 7.27
C ILE A 81 10.29 22.21 7.04
N PRO A 82 10.76 21.22 6.27
CA PRO A 82 12.17 21.12 5.91
C PRO A 82 12.64 22.40 5.18
N LYS A 83 13.90 22.80 5.39
CA LYS A 83 14.45 24.07 4.87
C LYS A 83 14.20 24.25 3.37
N GLN A 84 14.35 23.17 2.58
CA GLN A 84 14.15 23.17 1.13
C GLN A 84 12.71 23.48 0.69
N TYR A 85 11.72 23.34 1.58
CA TYR A 85 10.30 23.62 1.30
C TYR A 85 9.73 24.79 2.12
N LYS A 86 10.56 25.56 2.82
CA LYS A 86 10.11 26.62 3.75
C LYS A 86 9.21 27.68 3.11
N LYS A 87 9.37 27.93 1.81
CA LYS A 87 8.55 28.91 1.05
C LYS A 87 7.31 28.29 0.39
N LYS A 88 7.06 27.00 0.58
CA LYS A 88 6.01 26.27 -0.14
C LYS A 88 4.64 26.55 0.47
N SER A 89 3.67 26.90 -0.36
CA SER A 89 2.29 27.12 0.05
C SER A 89 1.57 25.78 0.33
N LYS A 90 0.37 25.83 0.93
CA LYS A 90 -0.49 24.64 1.08
C LYS A 90 -0.72 23.92 -0.25
N LYS A 91 -0.99 24.66 -1.32
CA LYS A 91 -1.14 24.10 -2.68
C LYS A 91 0.14 23.37 -3.11
N GLY A 92 1.30 23.99 -2.91
CA GLY A 92 2.56 23.34 -3.24
C GLY A 92 2.80 22.04 -2.47
N PHE A 93 2.35 21.91 -1.21
CA PHE A 93 2.43 20.64 -0.47
C PHE A 93 1.43 19.60 -0.98
N LEU A 94 0.23 20.01 -1.41
CA LEU A 94 -0.72 19.12 -2.07
C LEU A 94 -0.14 18.58 -3.38
N ASP A 95 0.46 19.46 -4.20
CA ASP A 95 1.10 19.07 -5.46
C ASP A 95 2.28 18.12 -5.20
N LEU A 96 3.07 18.39 -4.15
CA LEU A 96 4.16 17.49 -3.76
C LEU A 96 3.63 16.10 -3.40
N LEU A 97 2.63 16.05 -2.53
CA LEU A 97 2.01 14.80 -2.09
C LEU A 97 1.40 14.02 -3.26
N ALA A 98 0.74 14.70 -4.20
CA ALA A 98 0.17 14.07 -5.39
C ALA A 98 1.27 13.46 -6.29
N ASN A 99 2.42 14.13 -6.40
CA ASN A 99 3.52 13.68 -7.25
C ASN A 99 4.33 12.53 -6.65
N VAL A 100 4.58 12.54 -5.33
CA VAL A 100 5.47 11.55 -4.69
C VAL A 100 4.72 10.46 -3.94
N GLY A 101 3.43 10.64 -3.67
CA GLY A 101 2.61 9.72 -2.88
C GLY A 101 2.85 9.81 -1.37
N SER A 102 1.96 9.17 -0.59
CA SER A 102 1.92 9.28 0.87
C SER A 102 3.22 8.88 1.57
N ALA A 103 3.84 7.77 1.14
CA ALA A 103 5.03 7.21 1.81
C ALA A 103 6.27 8.10 1.63
N VAL A 104 6.56 8.49 0.39
CA VAL A 104 7.70 9.37 0.09
C VAL A 104 7.47 10.75 0.69
N PHE A 105 6.24 11.27 0.64
CA PHE A 105 5.91 12.56 1.25
C PHE A 105 6.24 12.56 2.75
N GLU A 106 5.92 11.48 3.46
CA GLU A 106 6.23 11.38 4.89
C GLU A 106 7.74 11.42 5.16
N LEU A 107 8.55 10.68 4.39
CA LEU A 107 10.01 10.70 4.48
C LEU A 107 10.58 12.09 4.16
N VAL A 108 10.03 12.75 3.14
CA VAL A 108 10.42 14.12 2.79
C VAL A 108 10.17 15.07 3.96
N MET A 109 9.04 14.91 4.65
CA MET A 109 8.72 15.70 5.85
C MET A 109 9.58 15.34 7.07
N ASP A 110 10.19 14.15 7.11
CA ASP A 110 11.24 13.79 8.07
C ASP A 110 12.61 14.36 7.72
N GLY A 111 12.71 15.10 6.60
CA GLY A 111 13.93 15.78 6.17
C GLY A 111 14.79 14.98 5.20
N PHE A 112 14.32 13.82 4.73
CA PHE A 112 15.02 13.06 3.69
C PHE A 112 14.87 13.74 2.33
N GLY A 113 15.98 13.88 1.59
CA GLY A 113 15.97 14.41 0.23
C GLY A 113 15.29 13.43 -0.74
N ILE A 114 14.52 13.95 -1.71
CA ILE A 114 13.84 13.10 -2.72
C ILE A 114 14.86 12.27 -3.51
N ASN A 115 15.99 12.88 -3.90
CA ASN A 115 17.06 12.20 -4.63
C ASN A 115 17.63 11.02 -3.81
N GLN A 116 17.83 11.23 -2.50
CA GLN A 116 18.28 10.20 -1.58
C GLN A 116 17.25 9.07 -1.41
N ILE A 117 15.96 9.40 -1.36
CA ILE A 117 14.87 8.41 -1.24
C ILE A 117 14.74 7.57 -2.52
N LEU A 118 14.91 8.20 -3.68
CA LEU A 118 14.76 7.55 -4.98
C LEU A 118 16.05 6.87 -5.48
N GLY A 119 17.15 6.98 -4.74
CA GLY A 119 18.44 6.42 -5.14
C GLY A 119 19.04 7.09 -6.37
N ILE A 120 18.62 8.33 -6.67
CA ILE A 120 19.16 9.11 -7.77
C ILE A 120 20.42 9.78 -7.23
N SER A 121 21.59 9.31 -7.67
CA SER A 121 22.85 10.04 -7.46
C SER A 121 22.74 11.37 -8.20
N GLU A 122 22.99 12.47 -7.50
CA GLU A 122 23.34 13.73 -8.15
C GLU A 122 24.68 13.46 -8.87
N GLU A 123 24.62 13.09 -10.16
CA GLU A 123 25.79 13.22 -11.00
C GLU A 123 26.17 14.70 -10.97
N GLU A 124 27.29 15.00 -10.31
CA GLU A 124 27.95 16.29 -10.40
C GLU A 124 28.16 16.57 -11.89
N SER A 125 27.34 17.46 -12.44
CA SER A 125 27.64 18.08 -13.72
C SER A 125 28.81 19.03 -13.47
N GLU A 126 30.02 18.48 -13.49
CA GLU A 126 31.23 19.23 -13.78
C GLU A 126 31.08 19.75 -15.21
N GLU A 127 30.42 20.90 -15.37
CA GLU A 127 30.65 21.76 -16.52
C GLU A 127 32.05 22.37 -16.33
N GLU A 128 33.08 21.64 -16.75
CA GLU A 128 34.31 22.25 -17.24
C GLU A 128 33.94 23.10 -18.45
N TYR A 129 34.12 24.43 -18.38
CA TYR A 129 34.75 25.29 -19.40
C TYR A 129 35.05 26.68 -18.84
#